data_AF-A0A0D8XQ18-F1
#
_entry.id   AF-A0A0D8XQ18-F1
#
_cell.length_a   1.000
_cell.length_b   1.000
_cell.length_c   1.000
_cell.angle_alpha   90.00
_cell.angle_beta   90.00
_cell.angle_gamma   90.00
#
_symmetry.space_group_name_H-M   'P 1'
#
loop_
_entity.id
_entity.type
_entity.pdbx_description
1 polymer ?
#
loop_
_entity_poly.entity_id
_entity_poly.type
_entity_poly.pdbx_seq_one_letter_code
_entity_poly.pdbx_strand_id
1 'polypeptide(L)'
;MTGIICNVLAFFVIIRHHVFRNPFGYLTAYQAFFNTGLLFMLTIWAVPWTLLPLPQQLHWLNFRIGQLCLFFEEITFHCSLFIAINRYMAITFPVRYRIFFTTKTTYSIILSISLISALYSSVYFKGGCDFYFDHNIRIWTFGSEPCSIWLSFYIDMIYNVGLFIIIEAKIPNSLWVKVVVFSEGLLCLLDCFGLQ
;
A
#
# COMPACT_ATOMS: atom_id res chain seq x y z
N MET A 1 2.12 16.37 2.91
CA MET A 1 3.57 16.74 2.93
C MET A 1 4.36 15.98 3.97
N THR A 2 3.97 16.03 5.25
CA THR A 2 4.67 15.32 6.35
C THR A 2 4.90 13.83 6.06
N GLY A 3 3.87 13.11 5.59
CA GLY A 3 4.00 11.70 5.25
C GLY A 3 5.06 11.39 4.18
N ILE A 4 5.23 12.24 3.16
CA ILE A 4 6.25 12.05 2.11
C ILE A 4 7.64 12.18 2.74
N ILE A 5 7.87 13.23 3.53
CA ILE A 5 9.15 13.48 4.19
C ILE A 5 9.49 12.30 5.13
N CYS A 6 8.53 11.85 5.94
CA CYS A 6 8.73 10.74 6.86
C CYS A 6 9.08 9.43 6.12
N ASN A 7 8.35 9.07 5.06
CA ASN A 7 8.61 7.83 4.33
C ASN A 7 9.94 7.89 3.55
N VAL A 8 10.29 9.05 2.98
CA VAL A 8 11.58 9.26 2.32
C VAL A 8 12.73 9.12 3.32
N LEU A 9 12.63 9.78 4.47
CA LEU A 9 13.64 9.67 5.53
C LEU A 9 13.75 8.23 6.04
N ALA A 10 12.61 7.56 6.29
CA ALA A 10 12.59 6.16 6.71
C ALA A 10 13.29 5.26 5.68
N PHE A 11 12.99 5.42 4.40
CA PHE A 11 13.65 4.70 3.32
C PHE A 11 15.17 4.91 3.37
N PHE A 12 15.64 6.17 3.40
CA PHE A 12 17.07 6.48 3.43
C PHE A 12 17.78 5.94 4.67
N VAL A 13 17.18 6.05 5.85
CA VAL A 13 17.76 5.53 7.10
C VAL A 13 17.90 4.02 7.03
N ILE A 14 16.86 3.32 6.59
CA ILE A 14 16.82 1.85 6.55
C ILE A 14 17.85 1.30 5.55
N ILE A 15 17.97 1.90 4.36
CA ILE A 15 18.94 1.41 3.35
C ILE A 15 20.40 1.72 3.73
N ARG A 16 20.65 2.83 4.44
CA ARG A 16 22.01 3.28 4.78
C ARG A 16 22.56 2.56 6.01
N HIS A 17 21.71 2.31 7.00
CA HIS A 17 22.18 1.83 8.30
C HIS A 17 22.36 0.30 8.32
N HIS A 18 23.56 -0.16 8.73
CA HIS A 18 23.92 -1.58 8.69
C HIS A 18 23.03 -2.47 9.57
N VAL A 19 22.47 -1.93 10.66
CA VAL A 19 21.53 -2.64 11.56
C VAL A 19 20.28 -3.16 10.83
N PHE A 20 19.86 -2.47 9.76
CA PHE A 20 18.69 -2.86 8.97
C PHE A 20 19.02 -3.74 7.76
N ARG A 21 20.25 -4.24 7.63
CA ARG A 21 20.63 -5.24 6.61
C ARG A 21 20.10 -6.63 6.98
N ASN A 22 18.80 -6.73 7.14
CA ASN A 22 18.07 -7.92 7.53
C ASN A 22 16.72 -7.98 6.76
N PRO A 23 16.05 -9.15 6.72
CA PRO A 23 14.78 -9.32 5.99
C PRO A 23 13.72 -8.26 6.30
N PHE A 24 13.56 -7.93 7.59
CA PHE A 24 12.61 -6.91 8.04
C PHE A 24 12.94 -5.53 7.45
N GLY A 25 14.21 -5.13 7.47
CA GLY A 25 14.67 -3.86 6.94
C GLY A 25 14.43 -3.74 5.43
N TYR A 26 14.73 -4.77 4.65
CA TYR A 26 14.49 -4.74 3.21
C TYR A 26 13.00 -4.60 2.85
N LEU A 27 12.12 -5.35 3.52
CA LEU A 27 10.67 -5.23 3.32
C LEU A 27 10.14 -3.86 3.73
N THR A 28 10.60 -3.32 4.86
CA THR A 28 10.15 -2.01 5.36
C THR A 28 10.65 -0.86 4.47
N ALA A 29 11.88 -0.94 3.96
CA ALA A 29 12.38 0.03 2.98
C ALA A 29 11.55 -0.02 1.69
N TYR A 30 11.25 -1.22 1.19
CA TYR A 30 10.43 -1.38 0.00
C TYR A 30 9.04 -0.77 0.20
N GLN A 31 8.37 -1.04 1.33
CA GLN A 31 7.10 -0.41 1.67
C GLN A 31 7.19 1.13 1.73
N ALA A 32 8.21 1.69 2.40
CA ALA A 32 8.39 3.14 2.51
C ALA A 32 8.57 3.82 1.14
N PHE A 33 9.23 3.14 0.20
CA PHE A 33 9.38 3.62 -1.17
C PHE A 33 8.02 3.72 -1.89
N PHE A 34 7.19 2.68 -1.83
CA PHE A 34 5.87 2.69 -2.48
C PHE A 34 4.89 3.65 -1.80
N ASN A 35 4.91 3.74 -0.48
CA ASN A 35 4.15 4.76 0.26
C ASN A 35 4.53 6.18 -0.13
N THR A 36 5.83 6.44 -0.34
CA THR A 36 6.28 7.73 -0.84
C THR A 36 5.68 8.03 -2.22
N GLY A 37 5.72 7.04 -3.12
CA GLY A 37 5.14 7.15 -4.46
C GLY A 37 3.64 7.44 -4.43
N LEU A 38 2.89 6.71 -3.60
CA LEU A 38 1.45 6.90 -3.43
C LEU A 38 1.14 8.32 -2.92
N LEU A 39 1.77 8.74 -1.81
CA LEU A 39 1.56 10.07 -1.24
C LEU A 39 1.96 11.21 -2.19
N PHE A 40 3.00 10.98 -3.00
CA PHE A 40 3.43 11.92 -4.03
C PHE A 40 2.35 12.07 -5.12
N MET A 41 1.81 10.97 -5.64
CA MET A 41 0.72 10.98 -6.62
C MET A 41 -0.53 11.65 -6.07
N LEU A 42 -0.91 11.33 -4.84
CA LEU A 42 -2.03 11.96 -4.16
C LEU A 42 -1.84 13.47 -4.03
N THR A 43 -0.64 13.92 -3.65
CA THR A 43 -0.43 15.35 -3.46
C THR A 43 -0.36 16.11 -4.79
N ILE A 44 0.33 15.57 -5.79
CA ILE A 44 0.52 16.30 -7.06
C ILE A 44 -0.70 16.19 -7.96
N TRP A 45 -1.46 15.11 -7.87
CA TRP A 45 -2.64 14.90 -8.70
C TRP A 45 -3.93 15.32 -7.99
N ALA A 46 -4.25 14.73 -6.83
CA ALA A 46 -5.55 14.98 -6.19
C ALA A 46 -5.68 16.42 -5.66
N VAL A 47 -4.62 17.02 -5.13
CA VAL A 47 -4.71 18.38 -4.53
C VAL A 47 -5.02 19.47 -5.56
N PRO A 48 -4.32 19.59 -6.71
CA PRO A 48 -4.68 20.59 -7.71
C PRO A 48 -6.11 20.41 -8.21
N TRP A 49 -6.53 19.17 -8.46
CA TRP A 49 -7.88 18.85 -8.91
C TRP A 49 -8.91 18.87 -7.80
N THR A 50 -8.55 19.18 -6.55
CA THR A 50 -9.52 19.53 -5.51
C THR A 50 -9.87 21.02 -5.58
N LEU A 51 -8.92 21.86 -6.01
CA LEU A 51 -9.05 23.31 -6.08
C LEU A 51 -9.51 23.81 -7.46
N LEU A 52 -9.13 23.10 -8.52
CA LEU A 52 -9.39 23.46 -9.90
C LEU A 52 -10.24 22.39 -10.59
N PRO A 53 -11.16 22.77 -11.50
CA PRO A 53 -11.90 21.80 -12.28
C PRO A 53 -10.94 21.02 -13.19
N LEU A 54 -11.09 19.69 -13.21
CA LEU A 54 -10.29 18.82 -14.06
C LEU A 54 -10.66 19.04 -15.54
N PRO A 55 -9.73 19.48 -16.41
CA PRO A 55 -10.03 19.65 -17.83
C PRO A 55 -10.24 18.29 -18.49
N GLN A 56 -11.20 18.21 -19.43
CA GLN A 56 -11.55 16.98 -20.14
C GLN A 56 -10.36 16.29 -20.80
N GLN A 57 -9.39 17.07 -21.29
CA GLN A 57 -8.17 16.55 -21.92
C GLN A 57 -7.30 15.70 -20.97
N LEU A 58 -7.45 15.86 -19.66
CA LEU A 58 -6.70 15.12 -18.64
C LEU A 58 -7.46 13.92 -18.06
N HIS A 59 -8.68 13.65 -18.52
CA HIS A 59 -9.45 12.49 -18.03
C HIS A 59 -8.71 11.17 -18.28
N TRP A 60 -8.09 11.00 -19.46
CA TRP A 60 -7.33 9.79 -19.74
C TRP A 60 -6.17 9.60 -18.74
N LEU A 61 -5.50 10.71 -18.38
CA LEU A 61 -4.41 10.71 -17.42
C LEU A 61 -4.92 10.45 -16.00
N ASN A 62 -6.13 10.93 -15.66
CA ASN A 62 -6.78 10.64 -14.39
C ASN A 62 -6.99 9.15 -14.17
N PHE A 63 -7.45 8.42 -15.19
CA PHE A 63 -7.59 6.96 -15.12
C PHE A 63 -6.23 6.26 -14.97
N ARG A 64 -5.19 6.71 -15.69
CA ARG A 64 -3.84 6.13 -15.58
C ARG A 64 -3.21 6.36 -14.22
N ILE A 65 -3.41 7.54 -13.64
CA ILE A 65 -2.88 7.84 -12.31
C ILE A 65 -3.65 7.07 -11.24
N GLY A 66 -4.98 6.91 -11.38
CA GLY A 66 -5.76 6.04 -10.51
C GLY A 66 -5.26 4.59 -10.52
N GLN A 67 -5.04 4.03 -11.71
CA GLN A 67 -4.46 2.68 -11.85
C GLN A 67 -3.07 2.56 -11.18
N LEU A 68 -2.23 3.58 -11.30
CA LEU A 68 -0.91 3.61 -10.69
C LEU A 68 -0.97 3.76 -9.16
N CYS A 69 -1.92 4.55 -8.64
CA CYS A 69 -2.19 4.66 -7.21
C CYS A 69 -2.58 3.30 -6.62
N LEU A 70 -3.53 2.59 -7.24
CA LEU A 70 -3.92 1.24 -6.82
C LEU A 70 -2.75 0.27 -6.80
N PHE A 71 -1.87 0.32 -7.81
CA PHE A 71 -0.67 -0.52 -7.83
C PHE A 71 0.26 -0.25 -6.64
N PHE A 72 0.47 1.01 -6.28
CA PHE A 72 1.33 1.37 -5.14
C PHE A 72 0.69 1.00 -3.81
N GLU A 73 -0.61 1.21 -3.66
CA GLU A 73 -1.38 0.83 -2.48
C GLU A 73 -1.34 -0.69 -2.25
N GLU A 74 -1.61 -1.49 -3.29
CA GLU A 74 -1.58 -2.94 -3.21
C GLU A 74 -0.20 -3.47 -2.77
N ILE A 75 0.89 -2.91 -3.32
CA ILE A 75 2.24 -3.29 -2.88
C ILE A 75 2.41 -2.99 -1.39
N THR A 76 1.97 -1.83 -0.92
CA THR A 76 2.05 -1.45 0.50
C THR A 76 1.29 -2.43 1.40
N PHE A 77 0.08 -2.86 1.02
CA PHE A 77 -0.69 -3.83 1.80
C PHE A 77 -0.02 -5.20 1.87
N HIS A 78 0.42 -5.72 0.73
CA HIS A 78 1.16 -6.98 0.69
C HIS A 78 2.47 -6.90 1.50
N CYS A 79 3.19 -5.79 1.42
CA CYS A 79 4.39 -5.59 2.25
C CYS A 79 4.06 -5.61 3.74
N SER A 80 2.99 -4.91 4.15
CA SER A 80 2.53 -4.88 5.54
C SER A 80 2.23 -6.28 6.07
N LEU A 81 1.55 -7.10 5.27
CA LEU A 81 1.28 -8.51 5.59
C LEU A 81 2.58 -9.30 5.79
N PHE A 82 3.52 -9.23 4.84
CA PHE A 82 4.78 -9.97 4.94
C PHE A 82 5.67 -9.48 6.08
N ILE A 83 5.64 -8.19 6.41
CA ILE A 83 6.32 -7.62 7.59
C ILE A 83 5.69 -8.16 8.89
N ALA A 84 4.37 -8.22 8.97
CA ALA A 84 3.67 -8.81 10.12
C ALA A 84 4.03 -10.29 10.29
N ILE A 85 4.01 -11.08 9.20
CA ILE A 85 4.42 -12.49 9.21
C ILE A 85 5.89 -12.64 9.63
N ASN A 86 6.78 -11.79 9.09
CA ASN A 86 8.20 -11.79 9.44
C ASN A 86 8.40 -11.60 10.94
N ARG A 87 7.73 -10.60 11.53
CA ARG A 87 7.79 -10.33 12.98
C ARG A 87 7.18 -11.46 13.80
N TYR A 88 6.02 -11.97 13.40
CA TYR A 88 5.37 -13.07 14.08
C TYR A 88 6.26 -14.32 14.12
N MET A 89 6.88 -14.67 12.98
CA MET A 89 7.79 -15.82 12.90
C MET A 89 9.07 -15.60 13.71
N ALA A 90 9.64 -14.39 13.71
CA ALA A 90 10.82 -14.07 14.49
C ALA A 90 10.61 -14.29 16.00
N ILE A 91 9.41 -13.99 16.49
CA ILE A 91 9.04 -14.10 17.91
C ILE A 91 8.62 -15.53 18.27
N THR A 92 7.68 -16.09 17.51
CA THR A 92 7.03 -17.36 17.87
C THR A 92 7.88 -18.58 17.47
N PHE A 93 8.63 -18.49 16.37
CA PHE A 93 9.38 -19.61 15.80
C PHE A 93 10.79 -19.19 15.36
N PRO A 94 11.67 -18.75 16.28
CA PRO A 94 12.97 -18.16 15.93
C PRO A 94 13.89 -19.08 15.12
N VAL A 95 13.84 -20.41 15.37
CA VAL A 95 14.62 -21.40 14.61
C VAL A 95 14.14 -21.47 13.16
N ARG A 96 12.81 -21.54 12.93
CA ARG A 96 12.23 -21.57 11.58
C ARG A 96 12.44 -20.25 10.85
N TYR A 97 12.32 -19.13 11.56
CA TYR A 97 12.59 -17.79 11.03
C TYR A 97 13.97 -17.71 10.40
N ARG A 98 15.01 -18.17 11.11
CA ARG A 98 16.40 -18.09 10.64
C ARG A 98 16.66 -18.93 9.37
N ILE A 99 15.90 -20.00 9.18
CA ILE A 99 16.01 -20.87 8.00
C ILE A 99 15.23 -20.28 6.82
N PHE A 100 14.02 -19.76 7.06
CA PHE A 100 13.14 -19.29 6.01
C PHE A 100 13.48 -17.87 5.54
N PHE A 101 13.61 -16.92 6.48
CA PHE A 101 13.88 -15.52 6.18
C PHE A 101 15.38 -15.28 6.04
N THR A 102 15.92 -15.68 4.89
CA THR A 102 17.25 -15.28 4.43
C THR A 102 17.15 -14.06 3.52
N THR A 103 18.27 -13.37 3.28
CA THR A 103 18.33 -12.25 2.32
C THR A 103 17.85 -12.67 0.93
N LYS A 104 18.24 -13.86 0.46
CA LYS A 104 17.81 -14.39 -0.86
C LYS A 104 16.30 -14.61 -0.92
N THR A 105 15.74 -15.26 0.11
CA THR A 105 14.29 -15.47 0.20
C THR A 105 13.55 -14.14 0.27
N THR A 106 14.08 -13.14 0.97
CA THR A 106 13.46 -11.82 1.09
C THR A 106 13.37 -11.12 -0.26
N TYR A 107 14.43 -11.14 -1.07
CA TYR A 107 14.36 -10.60 -2.44
C TYR A 107 13.35 -11.37 -3.30
N SER A 108 13.26 -12.69 -3.15
CA SER A 108 12.23 -13.49 -3.84
C SER A 108 10.81 -13.14 -3.37
N ILE A 109 10.59 -12.86 -2.09
CA ILE A 109 9.31 -12.37 -1.55
C ILE A 109 8.98 -11.00 -2.14
N ILE A 110 9.92 -10.05 -2.15
CA ILE A 110 9.71 -8.72 -2.74
C ILE A 110 9.31 -8.84 -4.21
N LEU A 111 10.04 -9.65 -4.99
CA LEU A 111 9.70 -9.88 -6.39
C LEU A 111 8.31 -10.50 -6.55
N SER A 112 7.94 -11.44 -5.68
CA SER A 112 6.61 -12.07 -5.70
C SER A 112 5.50 -11.06 -5.38
N ILE A 113 5.72 -10.18 -4.39
CA ILE A 113 4.79 -9.09 -4.05
C ILE A 113 4.60 -8.18 -5.26
N SER A 114 5.68 -7.76 -5.92
CA SER A 114 5.60 -6.90 -7.10
C SER A 114 4.83 -7.57 -8.24
N LEU A 115 5.08 -8.85 -8.50
CA LEU A 115 4.42 -9.60 -9.57
C LEU A 115 2.93 -9.78 -9.29
N ILE A 116 2.56 -10.19 -8.08
CA ILE A 116 1.15 -10.37 -7.70
C ILE A 116 0.41 -9.03 -7.77
N SER A 117 1.02 -7.96 -7.26
CA SER A 117 0.41 -6.61 -7.30
C SER A 117 0.29 -6.09 -8.74
N ALA A 118 1.26 -6.39 -9.60
CA ALA A 118 1.20 -6.02 -11.02
C ALA A 118 0.11 -6.80 -11.76
N LEU A 119 -0.03 -8.10 -11.49
CA LEU A 119 -1.11 -8.92 -12.05
C LEU A 119 -2.48 -8.41 -11.58
N TYR A 120 -2.61 -8.08 -10.31
CA TYR A 120 -3.82 -7.48 -9.74
C TYR A 120 -4.15 -6.14 -10.43
N SER A 121 -3.20 -5.20 -10.48
CA SER A 121 -3.39 -3.88 -11.10
C SER A 121 -3.69 -3.99 -12.61
N SER A 122 -3.18 -5.01 -13.29
CA SER A 122 -3.42 -5.23 -14.72
C SER A 122 -4.90 -5.41 -15.07
N VAL A 123 -5.73 -5.90 -14.14
CA VAL A 123 -7.18 -6.06 -14.36
C VAL A 123 -7.86 -4.71 -14.59
N TYR A 124 -7.37 -3.66 -13.93
CA TYR A 124 -7.88 -2.29 -14.07
C TYR A 124 -7.50 -1.63 -15.40
N PHE A 125 -6.57 -2.20 -16.18
CA PHE A 125 -6.24 -1.70 -17.52
C PHE A 125 -7.31 -2.06 -18.57
N LYS A 126 -8.25 -2.97 -18.24
CA LYS A 126 -9.35 -3.35 -19.11
C LYS A 126 -10.38 -2.22 -19.16
N GLY A 127 -10.87 -1.89 -20.36
CA GLY A 127 -11.89 -0.86 -20.55
C GLY A 127 -13.16 -1.15 -19.74
N GLY A 128 -13.68 -0.15 -19.04
CA GLY A 128 -14.85 -0.25 -18.15
C GLY A 128 -14.52 -0.65 -16.72
N CYS A 129 -13.24 -0.88 -16.38
CA CYS A 129 -12.79 -1.20 -15.02
C CYS A 129 -12.03 0.01 -14.43
N ASP A 130 -12.68 1.18 -14.46
CA ASP A 130 -12.02 2.45 -14.20
C ASP A 130 -11.96 2.79 -12.72
N PHE A 131 -10.83 3.34 -12.29
CA PHE A 131 -10.62 3.96 -10.98
C PHE A 131 -9.96 5.33 -11.19
N TYR A 132 -10.57 6.37 -10.63
CA TYR A 132 -10.21 7.75 -10.94
C TYR A 132 -10.52 8.70 -9.79
N PHE A 133 -9.93 9.89 -9.82
CA PHE A 133 -10.25 10.94 -8.87
C PHE A 133 -11.49 11.70 -9.32
N ASP A 134 -12.54 11.72 -8.51
CA ASP A 134 -13.74 12.51 -8.77
C ASP A 134 -13.61 13.89 -8.10
N HIS A 135 -13.60 14.92 -8.93
CA HIS A 135 -13.49 16.32 -8.50
C HIS A 135 -14.66 16.77 -7.60
N ASN A 136 -15.88 16.29 -7.86
CA ASN A 136 -17.09 16.77 -7.19
C ASN A 136 -17.14 16.33 -5.73
N ILE A 137 -16.81 15.05 -5.51
CA ILE A 137 -16.81 14.42 -4.18
C ILE A 137 -15.42 14.38 -3.54
N ARG A 138 -14.38 14.80 -4.27
CA ARG A 138 -12.98 14.95 -3.81
C ARG A 138 -12.37 13.65 -3.30
N ILE A 139 -12.81 12.52 -3.82
CA ILE A 139 -12.33 11.20 -3.45
C ILE A 139 -11.92 10.40 -4.69
N TRP A 140 -11.05 9.43 -4.49
CA TRP A 140 -10.81 8.38 -5.48
C TRP A 140 -11.97 7.40 -5.45
N THR A 141 -12.54 7.11 -6.61
CA THR A 141 -13.73 6.30 -6.72
C THR A 141 -13.66 5.36 -7.92
N PHE A 142 -14.43 4.28 -7.81
CA PHE A 142 -14.64 3.30 -8.86
C PHE A 142 -15.70 3.80 -9.85
N GLY A 143 -15.55 3.46 -11.13
CA GLY A 143 -16.54 3.72 -12.16
C GLY A 143 -17.87 3.01 -11.92
N SER A 144 -18.93 3.49 -12.59
CA SER A 144 -20.28 2.92 -12.50
C SER A 144 -20.50 1.67 -13.35
N GLU A 145 -19.50 1.27 -14.14
CA GLU A 145 -19.55 0.08 -14.98
C GLU A 145 -19.55 -1.20 -14.13
N PRO A 146 -20.24 -2.28 -14.56
CA PRO A 146 -20.34 -3.53 -13.78
C PRO A 146 -18.99 -4.14 -13.42
N CYS A 147 -17.97 -3.96 -14.28
CA CYS A 147 -16.61 -4.42 -13.98
C CYS A 147 -16.03 -3.71 -12.75
N SER A 148 -16.11 -2.39 -12.72
CA SER A 148 -15.52 -1.58 -11.65
C SER A 148 -16.25 -1.78 -10.32
N ILE A 149 -17.58 -1.94 -10.34
CA ILE A 149 -18.37 -2.29 -9.15
C ILE A 149 -17.99 -3.68 -8.62
N TRP A 150 -17.85 -4.67 -9.51
CA TRP A 150 -17.46 -6.01 -9.12
C TRP A 150 -16.06 -6.05 -8.51
N LEU A 151 -15.11 -5.33 -9.11
CA LEU A 151 -13.74 -5.16 -8.59
C LEU A 151 -13.75 -4.49 -7.22
N SER A 152 -14.45 -3.37 -7.06
CA SER A 152 -14.55 -2.65 -5.79
C SER A 152 -15.03 -3.55 -4.65
N PHE A 153 -16.06 -4.37 -4.88
CA PHE A 153 -16.61 -5.20 -3.82
C PHE A 153 -15.77 -6.44 -3.51
N TYR A 154 -15.42 -7.23 -4.52
CA TYR A 154 -14.78 -8.53 -4.30
C TYR A 154 -13.27 -8.43 -4.12
N ILE A 155 -12.65 -7.49 -4.81
CA ILE A 155 -11.22 -7.47 -5.02
C ILE A 155 -10.58 -6.37 -4.17
N ASP A 156 -11.25 -5.25 -3.94
CA ASP A 156 -10.78 -4.23 -3.00
C ASP A 156 -11.33 -4.48 -1.59
N MET A 157 -12.66 -4.45 -1.39
CA MET A 157 -13.25 -4.55 -0.05
C MET A 157 -13.00 -5.91 0.63
N ILE A 158 -13.42 -7.03 0.02
CA ILE A 158 -13.32 -8.35 0.66
C ILE A 158 -11.86 -8.77 0.86
N TYR A 159 -11.00 -8.52 -0.12
CA TYR A 159 -9.59 -8.89 -0.05
C TYR A 159 -8.85 -8.10 1.04
N ASN A 160 -8.97 -6.77 1.04
CA ASN A 160 -8.26 -5.93 1.99
C ASN A 160 -8.77 -6.13 3.42
N VAL A 161 -10.09 -6.30 3.60
CA VAL A 161 -10.66 -6.67 4.91
C VAL A 161 -10.17 -8.05 5.35
N GLY A 162 -10.14 -9.03 4.45
CA GLY A 162 -9.61 -10.37 4.73
C GLY A 162 -8.14 -10.34 5.15
N LEU A 163 -7.32 -9.57 4.45
CA LEU A 163 -5.91 -9.36 4.81
C LEU A 163 -5.76 -8.72 6.19
N PHE A 164 -6.57 -7.69 6.48
CA PHE A 164 -6.57 -7.03 7.78
C PHE A 164 -6.89 -8.02 8.91
N ILE A 165 -7.95 -8.82 8.76
CA ILE A 165 -8.32 -9.87 9.73
C ILE A 165 -7.18 -10.89 9.91
N ILE A 166 -6.52 -11.32 8.83
CA ILE A 166 -5.40 -12.27 8.91
C ILE A 166 -4.21 -11.68 9.67
N ILE A 167 -3.91 -10.39 9.44
CA ILE A 167 -2.86 -9.68 10.17
C ILE A 167 -3.20 -9.67 11.67
N GLU A 168 -4.40 -9.23 12.02
CA GLU A 168 -4.82 -9.11 13.43
C GLU A 168 -4.93 -10.46 14.14
N ALA A 169 -5.47 -11.48 13.49
CA ALA A 169 -5.61 -12.82 14.07
C ALA A 169 -4.26 -13.50 14.34
N LYS A 170 -3.21 -13.14 13.59
CA LYS A 170 -1.88 -13.74 13.75
C LYS A 170 -0.98 -12.98 14.73
N ILE A 171 -1.37 -11.79 15.17
CA ILE A 171 -0.56 -10.99 16.07
C ILE A 171 -1.01 -11.22 17.54
N PRO A 172 -0.15 -11.76 18.43
CA PRO A 172 -0.50 -11.87 19.84
C PRO A 172 -0.71 -10.48 20.47
N ASN A 173 -1.67 -10.35 21.40
CA ASN A 173 -2.12 -9.10 22.06
C ASN A 173 -1.00 -8.16 22.55
N SER A 174 0.20 -8.66 22.86
CA SER A 174 1.35 -7.85 23.28
C SER A 174 2.08 -7.10 22.15
N LEU A 175 1.87 -7.48 20.89
CA LEU A 175 2.44 -6.80 19.71
C LEU A 175 1.52 -5.72 19.14
N TRP A 176 0.23 -5.72 19.51
CA TRP A 176 -0.76 -4.77 19.03
C TRP A 176 -0.32 -3.33 19.26
N VAL A 177 0.28 -3.01 20.41
CA VAL A 177 0.80 -1.66 20.70
C VAL A 177 1.86 -1.19 19.69
N LYS A 178 2.64 -2.10 19.09
CA LYS A 178 3.68 -1.75 18.10
C LYS A 178 3.18 -1.75 16.66
N VAL A 179 2.07 -2.43 16.38
CA VAL A 179 1.42 -2.44 15.06
C VAL A 179 0.40 -1.31 14.94
N VAL A 180 -0.28 -0.96 16.04
CA VAL A 180 -1.12 0.24 16.15
C VAL A 180 -0.31 1.50 15.84
N VAL A 181 0.94 1.65 16.27
CA VAL A 181 1.79 2.80 15.88
C VAL A 181 2.09 2.84 14.36
N PHE A 182 2.07 1.69 13.68
CA PHE A 182 2.30 1.59 12.23
C PHE A 182 0.99 1.78 11.43
N SER A 183 -0.13 1.30 11.97
CA SER A 183 -1.49 1.50 11.47
C SER A 183 -1.99 2.93 11.74
N GLU A 184 -1.54 3.60 12.81
CA GLU A 184 -1.80 5.02 13.07
C GLU A 184 -1.17 5.91 11.99
N GLY A 185 -0.09 5.48 11.33
CA GLY A 185 0.39 6.16 10.12
C GLY A 185 -0.54 6.03 8.90
N LEU A 186 -1.35 4.97 8.85
CA LEU A 186 -2.38 4.70 7.84
C LEU A 186 -3.73 5.38 8.20
N LEU A 187 -4.07 5.42 9.48
CA LEU A 187 -5.20 6.20 10.02
C LEU A 187 -4.95 7.71 9.90
N CYS A 188 -3.72 8.19 10.12
CA CYS A 188 -3.36 9.58 9.82
C CYS A 188 -3.48 9.90 8.31
N LEU A 189 -3.40 8.88 7.46
CA LEU A 189 -3.64 8.95 6.01
C LEU A 189 -5.14 9.04 5.72
N LEU A 190 -6.00 8.26 6.39
CA LEU A 190 -7.47 8.35 6.33
C LEU A 190 -8.02 9.66 6.92
N ASP A 191 -7.43 10.15 8.03
CA ASP A 191 -7.73 11.45 8.63
C ASP A 191 -7.30 12.62 7.72
N CYS A 192 -6.20 12.44 6.96
CA CYS A 192 -5.81 13.38 5.91
C CYS A 192 -6.79 13.41 4.71
N PHE A 193 -7.59 12.35 4.53
CA PHE A 193 -8.61 12.25 3.48
C PHE A 193 -10.01 12.69 3.92
N GLY A 194 -10.19 13.15 5.16
CA GLY A 194 -11.43 13.78 5.60
C GLY A 194 -12.66 12.86 5.53
N LEU A 195 -12.49 11.56 5.72
CA LEU A 195 -13.61 10.64 5.97
C LEU A 195 -13.98 10.66 7.45
N GLN A 196 -14.61 11.76 7.88
CA GLN A 196 -15.48 11.80 9.06
C GLN A 196 -16.59 12.83 8.86
#